data_AF-A0A9Q0L3B4-F1
#
_entry.id   AF-A0A9Q0L3B4-F1
#
_cell.length_a   1.000
_cell.length_b   1.000
_cell.length_c   1.000
_cell.angle_alpha   90.00
_cell.angle_beta   90.00
_cell.angle_gamma   90.00
#
_symmetry.space_group_name_H-M   'P 1'
#
loop_
_entity.id
_entity.type
_entity.pdbx_description
1 polymer ?
#
loop_
_entity_poly.entity_id
_entity_poly.type
_entity_poly.pdbx_seq_one_letter_code
_entity_poly.pdbx_strand_id
1 'polypeptide(L)'
;MIILELNDAARARKMLHCCQWWYLLLLAIFLLALKVQGDDNGVKTTVFLSPKFVLRPGEVEDKFYYNIDFPRGHIAVKEFFGEVVDEWGNSVPLHETYLHHWVIERYHAPMGVDVPKGNSDEGLQLSKYIVVRNSGVCQGNVLGQYFGVGSETRRTKAYVPDPYGIEVGNPVEIPNGFEERWLLNVHAIDTRGVVDRLGCTECRCDLYNITKDQFGRPLHPGYTGGLRCCYDQTQCRVQEGFENIKRSLYLRYTVKWMDWEDTILPVKIYILDVTDSRKSADDSTSLGCQVEYEVESCDANGLGNSGCVDTKKASIVMPQGGAVIYGVAHQHSGGLGSTLYGEDGQVICSSLPIYGEGKEPGNEAGYIVGMSSCYPQPGTVRIVEGETLLLESYYNSTQKHTGVMDLFYILVADSPPKPMLSLLTSVHELIMPSKYLWPLVFIGVAVAVILGVGYLQRNKREDGYHLIDI
;
A
#
# COMPACT_ATOMS: atom_id res chain seq x y z
N MET A 1 67.84 -17.79 -33.54
CA MET A 1 66.71 -18.30 -32.75
C MET A 1 66.57 -17.53 -31.42
N ILE A 2 66.55 -16.18 -31.47
CA ILE A 2 66.40 -15.29 -30.29
C ILE A 2 65.45 -14.11 -30.61
N ILE A 3 65.01 -13.94 -31.87
CA ILE A 3 64.17 -12.80 -32.29
C ILE A 3 62.66 -13.13 -32.27
N LEU A 4 62.28 -14.41 -32.11
CA LEU A 4 60.87 -14.82 -32.05
C LEU A 4 60.28 -14.79 -30.62
N GLU A 5 61.10 -14.94 -29.56
CA GLU A 5 60.59 -14.95 -28.18
C GLU A 5 60.31 -13.55 -27.60
N LEU A 6 60.95 -12.50 -28.13
CA LEU A 6 60.74 -11.12 -27.66
C LEU A 6 59.41 -10.51 -28.14
N ASN A 7 58.84 -11.02 -29.24
CA ASN A 7 57.56 -10.53 -29.77
C ASN A 7 56.35 -11.09 -29.01
N ASP A 8 56.41 -12.32 -28.50
CA ASP A 8 55.31 -12.91 -27.74
C ASP A 8 55.20 -12.33 -26.32
N ALA A 9 56.32 -12.01 -25.68
CA ALA A 9 56.31 -11.34 -24.37
C ALA A 9 55.75 -9.90 -24.43
N ALA A 10 56.00 -9.17 -25.52
CA ALA A 10 55.46 -7.82 -25.74
C ALA A 10 53.97 -7.84 -26.11
N ARG A 11 53.51 -8.87 -26.83
CA ARG A 11 52.10 -9.07 -27.19
C ARG A 11 51.28 -9.55 -25.99
N ALA A 12 51.86 -10.40 -25.14
CA ALA A 12 51.26 -10.83 -23.87
C ALA A 12 51.13 -9.66 -22.88
N ARG A 13 52.13 -8.78 -22.75
CA ARG A 13 52.02 -7.56 -21.91
C ARG A 13 50.97 -6.58 -22.41
N LYS A 14 50.82 -6.40 -23.73
CA LYS A 14 49.76 -5.55 -24.31
C LYS A 14 48.36 -6.12 -24.09
N MET A 15 48.19 -7.45 -24.19
CA MET A 15 46.91 -8.09 -23.88
C MET A 15 46.58 -8.04 -22.37
N LEU A 16 47.58 -8.20 -21.50
CA LEU A 16 47.39 -8.09 -20.05
C LEU A 16 46.98 -6.67 -19.63
N HIS A 17 47.61 -5.63 -20.21
CA HIS A 17 47.22 -4.22 -19.97
C HIS A 17 45.82 -3.89 -20.50
N CYS A 18 45.41 -4.47 -21.63
CA CYS A 18 44.06 -4.28 -22.18
C CYS A 18 42.98 -4.95 -21.30
N CYS A 19 43.23 -6.18 -20.84
CA CYS A 19 42.37 -6.87 -19.87
C CYS A 19 42.28 -6.10 -18.54
N GLN A 20 43.41 -5.58 -18.04
CA GLN A 20 43.45 -4.83 -16.78
C GLN A 20 42.62 -3.54 -16.84
N TRP A 21 42.60 -2.86 -17.99
CA TRP A 21 41.73 -1.69 -18.22
C TRP A 21 40.25 -2.07 -18.30
N TRP A 22 39.91 -3.22 -18.89
CA TRP A 22 38.54 -3.73 -18.91
C TRP A 22 38.06 -4.15 -17.52
N TYR A 23 38.91 -4.78 -16.71
CA TYR A 23 38.60 -5.06 -15.31
C TYR A 23 38.43 -3.80 -14.48
N LEU A 24 39.27 -2.77 -14.67
CA LEU A 24 39.12 -1.49 -14.00
C LEU A 24 37.85 -0.75 -14.45
N LEU A 25 37.48 -0.83 -15.74
CA LEU A 25 36.25 -0.26 -16.27
C LEU A 25 35.02 -1.00 -15.71
N LEU A 26 35.03 -2.34 -15.68
CA LEU A 26 33.96 -3.15 -15.10
C LEU A 26 33.86 -2.97 -13.59
N LEU A 27 34.99 -2.82 -12.88
CA LEU A 27 35.02 -2.50 -11.45
C LEU A 27 34.50 -1.08 -11.21
N ALA A 28 34.84 -0.11 -12.06
CA ALA A 28 34.29 1.25 -11.98
C ALA A 28 32.78 1.26 -12.25
N ILE A 29 32.31 0.53 -13.28
CA ILE A 29 30.87 0.37 -13.57
C ILE A 29 30.16 -0.35 -12.41
N PHE A 30 30.79 -1.36 -11.80
CA PHE A 30 30.26 -2.08 -10.64
C PHE A 30 30.25 -1.22 -9.38
N LEU A 31 31.27 -0.40 -9.15
CA LEU A 31 31.33 0.58 -8.05
C LEU A 31 30.35 1.75 -8.27
N LEU A 32 30.13 2.16 -9.52
CA LEU A 32 29.06 3.10 -9.89
C LEU A 32 27.68 2.47 -9.70
N ALA A 33 27.49 1.21 -10.07
CA ALA A 33 26.24 0.47 -9.84
C ALA A 33 25.97 0.26 -8.34
N LEU A 34 27.01 -0.03 -7.54
CA LEU A 34 26.95 -0.09 -6.07
C LEU A 34 26.65 1.27 -5.44
N LYS A 35 27.15 2.38 -6.03
CA LYS A 35 26.77 3.74 -5.61
C LYS A 35 25.31 4.06 -5.97
N VAL A 36 24.83 3.66 -7.13
CA VAL A 36 23.41 3.80 -7.54
C VAL A 36 22.48 2.97 -6.66
N GLN A 37 22.99 1.91 -6.02
CA GLN A 37 22.25 1.08 -5.08
C GLN A 37 22.41 1.49 -3.60
N GLY A 38 23.19 2.53 -3.31
CA GLY A 38 23.66 2.82 -1.96
C GLY A 38 23.79 4.30 -1.60
N ASP A 39 22.98 5.18 -2.21
CA ASP A 39 22.72 6.52 -1.70
C ASP A 39 21.25 6.56 -1.27
N ASP A 40 21.00 6.60 0.04
CA ASP A 40 19.69 6.92 0.58
C ASP A 40 19.44 8.38 0.16
N ASN A 41 18.67 8.61 -0.92
CA ASN A 41 18.37 9.90 -1.60
C ASN A 41 17.72 10.97 -0.67
N GLY A 42 18.28 11.24 0.50
CA GLY A 42 17.67 12.08 1.53
C GLY A 42 16.40 11.48 2.16
N VAL A 43 16.07 10.21 1.88
CA VAL A 43 14.87 9.54 2.42
C VAL A 43 15.08 9.24 3.91
N LYS A 44 14.22 9.81 4.74
CA LYS A 44 14.13 9.59 6.18
C LYS A 44 13.06 8.55 6.46
N THR A 45 13.27 7.73 7.49
CA THR A 45 12.31 6.72 7.94
C THR A 45 12.11 6.83 9.44
N THR A 46 10.89 6.71 9.93
CA THR A 46 10.59 6.62 11.37
C THR A 46 9.39 5.73 11.62
N VAL A 47 9.45 5.02 12.74
CA VAL A 47 8.39 4.15 13.24
C VAL A 47 7.74 4.83 14.44
N PHE A 48 6.41 4.89 14.43
CA PHE A 48 5.58 5.48 15.47
C PHE A 48 4.59 4.43 16.00
N LEU A 49 4.00 4.73 17.15
CA LEU A 49 2.90 3.96 17.74
C LEU A 49 1.71 4.88 17.96
N SER A 50 0.51 4.40 17.67
CA SER A 50 -0.72 5.03 18.15
C SER A 50 -0.74 5.06 19.69
N PRO A 51 -1.66 5.81 20.30
CA PRO A 51 -2.02 5.54 21.68
C PRO A 51 -2.45 4.07 21.86
N LYS A 52 -2.23 3.55 23.08
CA LYS A 52 -2.62 2.18 23.44
C LYS A 52 -4.13 2.04 23.40
N PHE A 53 -4.62 0.99 22.76
CA PHE A 53 -5.98 0.50 22.94
C PHE A 53 -5.99 -0.88 23.58
N VAL A 54 -7.12 -1.24 24.20
CA VAL A 54 -7.26 -2.49 24.95
C VAL A 54 -8.56 -3.15 24.53
N LEU A 55 -8.46 -4.39 24.06
CA LEU A 55 -9.61 -5.18 23.62
C LEU A 55 -9.74 -6.47 24.43
N ARG A 56 -10.98 -6.85 24.70
CA ARG A 56 -11.40 -8.20 25.08
C ARG A 56 -11.91 -8.96 23.84
N PRO A 57 -12.00 -10.29 23.91
CA PRO A 57 -12.67 -11.09 22.88
C PRO A 57 -13.99 -10.48 22.40
N GLY A 58 -14.10 -10.30 21.08
CA GLY A 58 -15.25 -9.71 20.39
C GLY A 58 -15.32 -8.18 20.40
N GLU A 59 -14.59 -7.47 21.27
CA GLU A 59 -14.68 -6.01 21.36
C GLU A 59 -14.12 -5.33 20.10
N VAL A 60 -14.70 -4.17 19.78
CA VAL A 60 -14.30 -3.30 18.67
C VAL A 60 -13.63 -2.04 19.19
N GLU A 61 -12.46 -1.74 18.63
CA GLU A 61 -11.80 -0.43 18.65
C GLU A 61 -12.23 0.30 17.38
N ASP A 62 -12.77 1.50 17.48
CA ASP A 62 -12.99 2.40 16.32
C ASP A 62 -12.76 3.87 16.73
N LYS A 63 -11.62 4.13 17.37
CA LYS A 63 -11.32 5.44 17.97
C LYS A 63 -10.60 6.38 17.00
N PHE A 64 -10.83 7.66 17.23
CA PHE A 64 -10.15 8.77 16.58
C PHE A 64 -9.06 9.36 17.50
N TYR A 65 -7.82 9.33 17.03
CA TYR A 65 -6.63 9.83 17.71
C TYR A 65 -6.15 11.12 17.04
N TYR A 66 -6.33 12.24 17.73
CA TYR A 66 -5.95 13.56 17.24
C TYR A 66 -4.50 13.90 17.58
N ASN A 67 -3.87 14.69 16.70
CA ASN A 67 -2.49 15.16 16.86
C ASN A 67 -1.51 14.00 17.14
N ILE A 68 -1.63 12.93 16.36
CA ILE A 68 -0.67 11.82 16.41
C ILE A 68 0.71 12.28 15.95
N ASP A 69 1.73 11.52 16.34
CA ASP A 69 3.09 11.78 15.89
C ASP A 69 3.21 11.46 14.41
N PHE A 70 3.68 12.43 13.63
CA PHE A 70 3.90 12.30 12.20
C PHE A 70 5.07 13.22 11.80
N PRO A 71 5.85 12.92 10.75
CA PRO A 71 6.87 13.81 10.24
C PRO A 71 6.36 15.24 10.01
N ARG A 72 7.12 16.23 10.49
CA ARG A 72 6.76 17.66 10.42
C ARG A 72 7.65 18.40 9.43
N GLY A 73 7.15 19.54 8.96
CA GLY A 73 7.81 20.39 7.96
C GLY A 73 7.19 20.22 6.58
N HIS A 74 7.75 20.93 5.60
CA HIS A 74 7.37 20.78 4.20
C HIS A 74 8.11 19.57 3.63
N ILE A 75 7.38 18.48 3.40
CA ILE A 75 7.97 17.17 3.07
C ILE A 75 7.22 16.49 1.93
N ALA A 76 7.90 15.54 1.30
CA ALA A 76 7.32 14.59 0.37
C ALA A 76 7.21 13.22 1.04
N VAL A 77 5.99 12.75 1.32
CA VAL A 77 5.78 11.39 1.83
C VAL A 77 5.98 10.40 0.67
N LYS A 78 6.77 9.36 0.95
CA LYS A 78 7.22 8.36 -0.01
C LYS A 78 6.63 6.98 0.25
N GLU A 79 6.36 6.63 1.50
CA GLU A 79 5.75 5.35 1.86
C GLU A 79 5.10 5.47 3.24
N PHE A 80 3.96 4.83 3.42
CA PHE A 80 3.28 4.74 4.72
C PHE A 80 2.70 3.34 4.88
N PHE A 81 3.21 2.64 5.89
CA PHE A 81 2.77 1.32 6.31
C PHE A 81 2.20 1.35 7.74
N GLY A 82 1.18 0.55 8.02
CA GLY A 82 0.57 0.38 9.35
C GLY A 82 0.19 -1.07 9.63
N GLU A 83 0.35 -1.50 10.88
CA GLU A 83 -0.10 -2.82 11.36
C GLU A 83 -0.40 -2.81 12.86
N VAL A 84 -1.22 -3.76 13.31
CA VAL A 84 -1.48 -3.96 14.74
C VAL A 84 -0.38 -4.80 15.39
N VAL A 85 0.15 -4.30 16.50
CA VAL A 85 1.14 -4.98 17.33
C VAL A 85 0.69 -5.08 18.79
N ASP A 86 1.22 -6.07 19.49
CA ASP A 86 1.04 -6.23 20.94
C ASP A 86 1.95 -5.29 21.76
N GLU A 87 1.87 -5.39 23.08
CA GLU A 87 2.66 -4.58 24.02
C GLU A 87 4.17 -4.84 23.97
N TRP A 88 4.59 -5.96 23.38
CA TRP A 88 6.00 -6.31 23.15
C TRP A 88 6.46 -5.94 21.74
N GLY A 89 5.58 -5.37 20.91
CA GLY A 89 5.87 -4.96 19.54
C GLY A 89 5.81 -6.11 18.52
N ASN A 90 5.25 -7.27 18.88
CA ASN A 90 5.05 -8.36 17.93
C ASN A 90 3.80 -8.11 17.09
N SER A 91 3.88 -8.43 15.79
CA SER A 91 2.74 -8.37 14.90
C SER A 91 1.66 -9.36 15.33
N VAL A 92 0.40 -8.90 15.35
CA VAL A 92 -0.73 -9.72 15.79
C VAL A 92 -1.43 -10.38 14.59
N PRO A 93 -1.68 -11.70 14.59
CA PRO A 93 -2.40 -12.34 13.49
C PRO A 93 -3.84 -11.84 13.31
N LEU A 94 -4.32 -11.75 12.08
CA LEU A 94 -5.67 -11.27 11.73
C LEU A 94 -6.81 -12.12 12.28
N HIS A 95 -6.53 -13.41 12.51
CA HIS A 95 -7.48 -14.35 13.13
C HIS A 95 -7.55 -14.21 14.66
N GLU A 96 -6.75 -13.33 15.24
CA GLU A 96 -6.82 -12.92 16.64
C GLU A 96 -7.31 -11.48 16.78
N THR A 97 -6.71 -10.55 16.04
CA THR A 97 -7.19 -9.16 15.96
C THR A 97 -7.21 -8.74 14.50
N TYR A 98 -8.41 -8.58 13.97
CA TYR A 98 -8.61 -8.16 12.59
C TYR A 98 -8.50 -6.63 12.53
N LEU A 99 -7.46 -6.13 11.84
CA LEU A 99 -7.36 -4.72 11.49
C LEU A 99 -8.27 -4.47 10.29
N HIS A 100 -9.48 -3.97 10.56
CA HIS A 100 -10.49 -3.75 9.55
C HIS A 100 -10.08 -2.59 8.63
N HIS A 101 -9.75 -1.44 9.22
CA HIS A 101 -9.07 -0.35 8.53
C HIS A 101 -8.31 0.53 9.51
N TRP A 102 -7.32 1.24 9.01
CA TRP A 102 -6.79 2.43 9.65
C TRP A 102 -6.78 3.57 8.63
N VAL A 103 -7.16 4.74 9.11
CA VAL A 103 -7.41 5.90 8.26
C VAL A 103 -6.66 7.09 8.81
N ILE A 104 -5.99 7.83 7.92
CA ILE A 104 -5.23 9.02 8.28
C ILE A 104 -5.77 10.23 7.53
N GLU A 105 -6.17 11.25 8.29
CA GLU A 105 -6.59 12.53 7.76
C GLU A 105 -5.66 13.66 8.23
N ARG A 106 -5.46 14.64 7.34
CA ARG A 106 -4.69 15.84 7.61
C ARG A 106 -5.64 16.97 8.01
N TYR A 107 -5.26 17.80 8.97
CA TYR A 107 -6.05 18.97 9.33
C TYR A 107 -5.19 20.12 9.83
N HIS A 108 -5.65 21.35 9.62
CA HIS A 108 -5.03 22.54 10.19
C HIS A 108 -5.72 22.91 11.51
N ALA A 109 -4.93 23.14 12.55
CA ALA A 109 -5.39 23.57 13.86
C ALA A 109 -4.69 24.86 14.31
N PRO A 110 -5.37 25.75 15.08
CA PRO A 110 -4.73 26.92 15.65
C PRO A 110 -3.52 26.56 16.52
N MET A 111 -2.42 27.30 16.36
CA MET A 111 -1.21 27.11 17.17
C MET A 111 -1.50 27.36 18.66
N GLY A 112 -0.84 26.60 19.54
CA GLY A 112 -0.95 26.77 20.99
C GLY A 112 -2.27 26.26 21.62
N VAL A 113 -3.14 25.61 20.83
CA VAL A 113 -4.31 24.90 21.35
C VAL A 113 -3.95 23.43 21.58
N ASP A 114 -3.98 23.00 22.83
CA ASP A 114 -3.94 21.58 23.17
C ASP A 114 -5.24 20.93 22.74
N VAL A 115 -5.13 19.96 21.83
CA VAL A 115 -6.26 19.08 21.49
C VAL A 115 -6.18 17.89 22.44
N PRO A 116 -7.25 17.57 23.19
CA PRO A 116 -7.27 16.38 24.03
C PRO A 116 -6.88 15.15 23.20
N LYS A 117 -5.87 14.41 23.67
CA LYS A 117 -5.51 13.10 23.10
C LYS A 117 -6.56 12.07 23.55
N GLY A 118 -7.69 11.98 22.86
CA GLY A 118 -8.64 10.87 23.08
C GLY A 118 -10.12 11.19 22.81
N ASN A 119 -10.86 10.09 22.60
CA ASN A 119 -12.26 9.97 22.18
C ASN A 119 -13.17 11.15 22.53
N SER A 120 -13.61 11.85 21.49
CA SER A 120 -14.92 12.49 21.51
C SER A 120 -15.40 12.76 20.08
N ASP A 121 -16.10 11.79 19.49
CA ASP A 121 -17.11 12.11 18.45
C ASP A 121 -18.16 13.10 19.04
N GLU A 122 -18.30 13.10 20.37
CA GLU A 122 -18.99 14.11 21.18
C GLU A 122 -18.12 15.33 21.51
N GLY A 123 -17.92 16.23 20.55
CA GLY A 123 -17.65 17.63 20.90
C GLY A 123 -16.21 18.12 20.77
N LEU A 124 -15.47 17.63 19.77
CA LEU A 124 -14.53 18.57 19.14
C LEU A 124 -15.34 19.76 18.63
N GLN A 125 -14.93 20.97 19.01
CA GLN A 125 -15.31 22.17 18.27
C GLN A 125 -14.69 22.07 16.87
N LEU A 126 -15.22 21.17 16.03
CA LEU A 126 -14.86 20.94 14.63
C LEU A 126 -14.89 22.26 13.84
N SER A 127 -15.66 23.25 14.31
CA SER A 127 -15.67 24.61 13.79
C SER A 127 -14.33 25.36 13.84
N LYS A 128 -13.35 24.88 14.62
CA LYS A 128 -12.01 25.49 14.71
C LYS A 128 -10.93 24.78 13.89
N TYR A 129 -11.23 23.62 13.32
CA TYR A 129 -10.27 22.85 12.53
C TYR A 129 -10.64 22.87 11.06
N ILE A 130 -9.63 22.91 10.21
CA ILE A 130 -9.81 22.85 8.76
C ILE A 130 -9.31 21.49 8.32
N VAL A 131 -10.24 20.56 8.08
CA VAL A 131 -9.90 19.23 7.54
C VAL A 131 -9.41 19.41 6.11
N VAL A 132 -8.23 18.87 5.82
CA VAL A 132 -7.63 18.90 4.50
C VAL A 132 -7.89 17.55 3.84
N ARG A 133 -8.73 17.55 2.80
CA ARG A 133 -9.20 16.33 2.13
C ARG A 133 -8.33 16.00 0.92
N ASN A 134 -8.36 14.75 0.49
CA ASN A 134 -7.77 14.32 -0.77
C ASN A 134 -8.49 14.95 -1.99
N SER A 135 -7.96 14.71 -3.20
CA SER A 135 -8.50 15.26 -4.46
C SER A 135 -9.62 14.42 -5.08
N GLY A 136 -10.04 13.35 -4.40
CA GLY A 136 -11.07 12.40 -4.83
C GLY A 136 -12.44 13.03 -5.03
N VAL A 137 -13.34 12.28 -5.64
CA VAL A 137 -14.71 12.75 -5.83
C VAL A 137 -15.52 12.59 -4.54
N CYS A 138 -15.34 11.53 -3.75
CA CYS A 138 -16.11 11.24 -2.53
C CYS A 138 -15.77 12.16 -1.34
N GLN A 139 -16.13 13.44 -1.47
CA GLN A 139 -15.90 14.52 -0.49
C GLN A 139 -16.95 14.53 0.64
N GLY A 140 -16.95 15.56 1.49
CA GLY A 140 -17.77 15.61 2.70
C GLY A 140 -17.14 14.75 3.81
N ASN A 141 -17.94 14.04 4.60
CA ASN A 141 -17.43 13.14 5.67
C ASN A 141 -17.36 11.67 5.20
N VAL A 142 -17.00 11.44 3.92
CA VAL A 142 -17.09 10.09 3.31
C VAL A 142 -15.71 9.46 3.08
N LEU A 143 -14.93 9.92 2.09
CA LEU A 143 -13.62 9.33 1.77
C LEU A 143 -12.56 10.40 1.48
N GLY A 144 -12.25 11.25 2.46
CA GLY A 144 -11.27 12.35 2.28
C GLY A 144 -9.90 12.10 2.88
N GLN A 145 -9.67 10.91 3.41
CA GLN A 145 -8.41 10.48 3.96
C GLN A 145 -7.28 10.45 2.94
N TYR A 146 -6.05 10.59 3.42
CA TYR A 146 -4.84 10.49 2.61
C TYR A 146 -4.34 9.06 2.51
N PHE A 147 -4.54 8.30 3.59
CA PHE A 147 -4.23 6.87 3.66
C PHE A 147 -5.42 6.19 4.33
N GLY A 148 -5.86 5.06 3.78
CA GLY A 148 -7.02 4.32 4.24
C GLY A 148 -6.95 2.91 3.70
N VAL A 149 -6.36 2.02 4.49
CA VAL A 149 -6.14 0.62 4.13
C VAL A 149 -6.40 -0.26 5.36
N GLY A 150 -6.65 -1.53 5.14
CA GLY A 150 -6.83 -2.53 6.19
C GLY A 150 -5.60 -3.41 6.36
N SER A 151 -5.90 -4.65 6.71
CA SER A 151 -4.90 -5.71 6.91
C SER A 151 -4.04 -6.03 5.69
N GLU A 152 -4.45 -5.64 4.49
CA GLU A 152 -3.73 -5.86 3.24
C GLU A 152 -2.41 -5.08 3.16
N THR A 153 -2.16 -4.13 4.07
CA THR A 153 -0.94 -3.33 4.05
C THR A 153 0.34 -4.19 4.13
N ARG A 154 0.30 -5.38 4.75
CA ARG A 154 1.48 -6.26 4.98
C ARG A 154 2.17 -6.76 3.71
N ARG A 155 1.43 -6.98 2.62
CA ARG A 155 1.99 -7.45 1.34
C ARG A 155 1.65 -6.54 0.17
N THR A 156 1.15 -5.34 0.44
CA THR A 156 0.88 -4.31 -0.57
C THR A 156 2.08 -3.40 -0.70
N LYS A 157 2.61 -3.25 -1.92
CA LYS A 157 3.71 -2.31 -2.20
C LYS A 157 3.13 -0.93 -2.43
N ALA A 158 3.25 -0.02 -1.47
CA ALA A 158 2.72 1.34 -1.56
C ALA A 158 3.83 2.39 -1.40
N TYR A 159 4.73 2.47 -2.38
CA TYR A 159 5.77 3.51 -2.43
C TYR A 159 5.45 4.53 -3.53
N VAL A 160 5.86 5.78 -3.34
CA VAL A 160 5.75 6.84 -4.34
C VAL A 160 7.09 6.93 -5.07
N PRO A 161 7.16 6.59 -6.38
CA PRO A 161 8.42 6.58 -7.12
C PRO A 161 8.99 7.99 -7.30
N ASP A 162 10.31 8.13 -7.38
CA ASP A 162 10.93 9.40 -7.77
C ASP A 162 10.52 9.79 -9.21
N PRO A 163 10.35 11.08 -9.49
CA PRO A 163 10.57 12.26 -8.64
C PRO A 163 9.29 12.68 -7.90
N TYR A 164 8.31 11.78 -7.80
CA TYR A 164 6.99 12.13 -7.27
C TYR A 164 6.95 12.06 -5.75
N GLY A 165 6.09 12.85 -5.12
CA GLY A 165 5.90 12.86 -3.67
C GLY A 165 4.50 13.31 -3.28
N ILE A 166 3.94 12.71 -2.22
CA ILE A 166 2.72 13.25 -1.61
C ILE A 166 3.14 14.46 -0.78
N GLU A 167 2.77 15.65 -1.22
CA GLU A 167 3.14 16.91 -0.59
C GLU A 167 2.36 17.15 0.71
N VAL A 168 3.10 17.46 1.76
CA VAL A 168 2.60 17.66 3.12
C VAL A 168 3.29 18.87 3.74
N GLY A 169 2.55 19.65 4.53
CA GLY A 169 3.12 20.77 5.27
C GLY A 169 3.54 21.96 4.41
N ASN A 170 2.92 22.14 3.24
CA ASN A 170 3.19 23.29 2.37
C ASN A 170 2.78 24.60 3.07
N PRO A 171 3.73 25.53 3.36
CA PRO A 171 3.44 26.77 4.08
C PRO A 171 2.44 27.70 3.38
N VAL A 172 2.24 27.54 2.07
CA VAL A 172 1.27 28.32 1.27
C VAL A 172 -0.17 27.83 1.52
N GLU A 173 -0.35 26.53 1.82
CA GLU A 173 -1.66 25.94 2.08
C GLU A 173 -2.12 26.10 3.54
N ILE A 174 -1.17 26.29 4.48
CA ILE A 174 -1.46 26.41 5.91
C ILE A 174 -1.83 27.87 6.25
N PRO A 175 -3.05 28.14 6.78
CA PRO A 175 -3.44 29.49 7.15
C PRO A 175 -2.58 30.11 8.25
N ASN A 176 -2.41 31.43 8.23
CA ASN A 176 -1.68 32.16 9.27
C ASN A 176 -2.23 31.86 10.67
N GLY A 177 -1.34 31.49 11.59
CA GLY A 177 -1.69 31.13 12.98
C GLY A 177 -2.18 29.70 13.16
N PHE A 178 -2.15 28.88 12.10
CA PHE A 178 -2.42 27.45 12.15
C PHE A 178 -1.14 26.64 11.97
N GLU A 179 -1.20 25.39 12.41
CA GLU A 179 -0.23 24.35 12.09
C GLU A 179 -0.96 23.11 11.55
N GLU A 180 -0.25 22.33 10.76
CA GLU A 180 -0.74 21.06 10.27
C GLU A 180 -0.57 19.96 11.33
N ARG A 181 -1.62 19.15 11.49
CA ARG A 181 -1.71 18.02 12.40
C ARG A 181 -2.39 16.84 11.71
N TRP A 182 -2.25 15.67 12.31
CA TRP A 182 -2.73 14.41 11.75
C TRP A 182 -3.71 13.72 12.70
N LEU A 183 -4.78 13.20 12.12
CA LEU A 183 -5.82 12.41 12.74
C LEU A 183 -5.65 10.96 12.29
N LEU A 184 -5.69 10.02 13.23
CA LEU A 184 -5.70 8.59 12.96
C LEU A 184 -6.99 7.97 13.48
N ASN A 185 -7.73 7.26 12.63
CA ASN A 185 -8.74 6.31 13.05
C ASN A 185 -8.18 4.89 12.98
N VAL A 186 -8.43 4.08 14.02
CA VAL A 186 -8.09 2.66 14.03
C VAL A 186 -9.36 1.87 14.26
N HIS A 187 -9.77 1.09 13.28
CA HIS A 187 -10.86 0.14 13.38
C HIS A 187 -10.30 -1.28 13.47
N ALA A 188 -10.35 -1.89 14.66
CA ALA A 188 -9.83 -3.23 14.92
C ALA A 188 -10.81 -4.05 15.75
N ILE A 189 -10.94 -5.33 15.41
CA ILE A 189 -11.91 -6.25 16.03
C ILE A 189 -11.13 -7.42 16.63
N ASP A 190 -11.31 -7.69 17.92
CA ASP A 190 -10.76 -8.89 18.55
C ASP A 190 -11.61 -10.11 18.17
N THR A 191 -11.07 -10.97 17.31
CA THR A 191 -11.78 -12.13 16.76
C THR A 191 -11.50 -13.42 17.54
N ARG A 192 -10.83 -13.33 18.69
CA ARG A 192 -10.58 -14.50 19.56
C ARG A 192 -11.91 -14.95 20.17
N GLY A 193 -12.21 -16.25 20.08
CA GLY A 193 -13.38 -16.84 20.73
C GLY A 193 -14.75 -16.42 20.16
N VAL A 194 -14.81 -15.62 19.09
CA VAL A 194 -16.09 -15.24 18.48
C VAL A 194 -16.80 -16.45 17.86
N VAL A 195 -18.13 -16.39 17.78
CA VAL A 195 -18.95 -17.50 17.24
C VAL A 195 -18.81 -17.64 15.72
N ASP A 196 -18.60 -16.52 15.02
CA ASP A 196 -18.49 -16.45 13.56
C ASP A 196 -17.50 -15.35 13.21
N ARG A 197 -16.27 -15.73 12.86
CA ARG A 197 -15.19 -14.77 12.57
C ARG A 197 -15.52 -13.91 11.36
N LEU A 198 -15.97 -14.53 10.27
CA LEU A 198 -16.24 -13.80 9.04
C LEU A 198 -17.39 -12.83 9.23
N GLY A 199 -18.48 -13.28 9.87
CA GLY A 199 -19.60 -12.41 10.19
C GLY A 199 -19.21 -11.24 11.12
N CYS A 200 -18.29 -11.46 12.07
CA CYS A 200 -17.77 -10.36 12.89
C CYS A 200 -16.97 -9.36 12.05
N THR A 201 -16.09 -9.82 11.17
CA THR A 201 -15.26 -8.95 10.32
C THR A 201 -16.05 -8.24 9.23
N GLU A 202 -17.21 -8.77 8.85
CA GLU A 202 -18.20 -8.13 7.95
C GLU A 202 -19.24 -7.29 8.72
N CYS A 203 -19.03 -7.11 10.02
CA CYS A 203 -19.88 -6.29 10.87
C CYS A 203 -21.37 -6.66 10.84
N ARG A 204 -21.70 -7.95 10.80
CA ARG A 204 -23.10 -8.42 10.78
C ARG A 204 -23.85 -8.02 12.05
N CYS A 205 -24.92 -7.24 11.90
CA CYS A 205 -25.62 -6.59 13.01
C CYS A 205 -26.18 -7.58 14.04
N ASP A 206 -26.58 -8.78 13.62
CA ASP A 206 -27.12 -9.81 14.50
C ASP A 206 -26.07 -10.43 15.44
N LEU A 207 -24.80 -10.42 15.03
CA LEU A 207 -23.68 -10.87 15.87
C LEU A 207 -23.29 -9.82 16.91
N TYR A 208 -23.46 -8.54 16.61
CA TYR A 208 -23.19 -7.43 17.56
C TYR A 208 -24.42 -7.06 18.40
N ASN A 209 -25.60 -7.63 18.11
CA ASN A 209 -26.88 -7.29 18.75
C ASN A 209 -27.22 -5.79 18.65
N ILE A 210 -26.98 -5.20 17.46
CA ILE A 210 -27.15 -3.78 17.19
C ILE A 210 -28.42 -3.53 16.38
N THR A 211 -29.19 -2.52 16.80
CA THR A 211 -30.39 -2.03 16.09
C THR A 211 -30.35 -0.53 15.83
N LYS A 212 -29.33 0.15 16.33
CA LYS A 212 -29.10 1.60 16.23
C LYS A 212 -27.64 1.88 15.91
N ASP A 213 -27.41 2.87 15.08
CA ASP A 213 -26.06 3.34 14.76
C ASP A 213 -25.39 4.04 15.96
N GLN A 214 -24.13 4.47 15.78
CA GLN A 214 -23.33 5.16 16.80
C GLN A 214 -23.96 6.47 17.31
N PHE A 215 -24.88 7.07 16.56
CA PHE A 215 -25.61 8.28 16.94
C PHE A 215 -26.96 7.97 17.59
N GLY A 216 -27.24 6.69 17.88
CA GLY A 216 -28.50 6.23 18.47
C GLY A 216 -29.69 6.22 17.52
N ARG A 217 -29.47 6.37 16.21
CA ARG A 217 -30.52 6.37 15.20
C ARG A 217 -30.83 4.93 14.78
N PRO A 218 -32.12 4.56 14.61
CA PRO A 218 -32.47 3.22 14.13
C PRO A 218 -31.81 2.90 12.79
N LEU A 219 -31.36 1.66 12.62
CA LEU A 219 -30.87 1.16 11.33
C LEU A 219 -32.01 1.13 10.30
N HIS A 220 -31.68 1.38 9.03
CA HIS A 220 -32.66 1.29 7.95
C HIS A 220 -33.16 -0.17 7.80
N PRO A 221 -34.45 -0.40 7.48
CA PRO A 221 -34.95 -1.75 7.19
C PRO A 221 -34.09 -2.48 6.15
N GLY A 222 -33.66 -3.70 6.47
CA GLY A 222 -32.83 -4.52 5.57
C GLY A 222 -31.32 -4.27 5.64
N TYR A 223 -30.84 -3.30 6.41
CA TYR A 223 -29.41 -3.15 6.68
C TYR A 223 -28.95 -4.27 7.63
N THR A 224 -28.21 -5.25 7.11
CA THR A 224 -27.91 -6.49 7.83
C THR A 224 -26.47 -6.59 8.34
N GLY A 225 -25.57 -5.75 7.83
CA GLY A 225 -24.20 -5.63 8.32
C GLY A 225 -23.44 -4.49 7.66
N GLY A 226 -22.35 -4.09 8.30
CA GLY A 226 -21.47 -3.01 7.84
C GLY A 226 -21.12 -2.00 8.93
N LEU A 227 -20.55 -0.86 8.51
CA LEU A 227 -20.01 0.22 9.35
C LEU A 227 -20.92 0.64 10.51
N ARG A 228 -22.25 0.58 10.36
CA ARG A 228 -23.20 1.01 11.40
C ARG A 228 -23.40 0.00 12.53
N CYS A 229 -22.78 -1.18 12.43
CA CYS A 229 -22.99 -2.29 13.35
C CYS A 229 -21.77 -2.69 14.18
N CYS A 230 -20.59 -2.15 13.86
CA CYS A 230 -19.32 -2.42 14.53
C CYS A 230 -18.59 -1.12 14.90
N TYR A 231 -19.28 -0.15 15.49
CA TYR A 231 -18.65 1.08 16.00
C TYR A 231 -17.92 0.83 17.33
N ASP A 232 -17.16 1.82 17.80
CA ASP A 232 -16.34 1.74 19.02
C ASP A 232 -17.12 1.17 20.21
N GLN A 233 -16.48 0.28 20.97
CA GLN A 233 -17.02 -0.38 22.18
C GLN A 233 -18.19 -1.36 21.93
N THR A 234 -18.60 -1.58 20.69
CA THR A 234 -19.48 -2.73 20.39
C THR A 234 -18.71 -4.04 20.59
N GLN A 235 -19.46 -5.14 20.74
CA GLN A 235 -18.87 -6.46 20.97
C GLN A 235 -19.56 -7.51 20.11
N CYS A 236 -18.79 -8.17 19.24
CA CYS A 236 -19.26 -9.32 18.49
C CYS A 236 -19.49 -10.50 19.42
N ARG A 237 -20.52 -11.31 19.14
CA ARG A 237 -20.88 -12.47 19.97
C ARG A 237 -19.70 -13.45 20.15
N VAL A 238 -19.36 -13.68 21.42
CA VAL A 238 -18.32 -14.61 21.86
C VAL A 238 -18.93 -15.95 22.30
N GLN A 239 -18.21 -17.05 22.09
CA GLN A 239 -18.58 -18.38 22.57
C GLN A 239 -18.69 -18.41 24.10
N GLU A 240 -19.69 -19.13 24.60
CA GLU A 240 -19.88 -19.30 26.05
C GLU A 240 -18.68 -20.02 26.67
N GLY A 241 -18.19 -19.48 27.80
CA GLY A 241 -17.03 -20.04 28.51
C GLY A 241 -15.66 -19.70 27.91
N PHE A 242 -15.58 -18.90 26.84
CA PHE A 242 -14.30 -18.42 26.33
C PHE A 242 -13.62 -17.47 27.33
N GLU A 243 -12.29 -17.58 27.43
CA GLU A 243 -11.54 -16.81 28.41
C GLU A 243 -11.52 -15.32 28.06
N ASN A 244 -11.97 -14.48 29.01
CA ASN A 244 -12.14 -13.05 28.78
C ASN A 244 -10.85 -12.25 29.05
N ILE A 245 -9.76 -12.61 28.37
CA ILE A 245 -8.44 -11.97 28.55
C ILE A 245 -8.33 -10.70 27.70
N LYS A 246 -8.08 -9.58 28.37
CA LYS A 246 -7.72 -8.31 27.74
C LYS A 246 -6.35 -8.38 27.07
N ARG A 247 -6.21 -7.71 25.94
CA ARG A 247 -4.92 -7.47 25.28
C ARG A 247 -4.68 -5.98 25.07
N SER A 248 -3.47 -5.54 25.39
CA SER A 248 -2.97 -4.21 25.05
C SER A 248 -2.40 -4.21 23.64
N LEU A 249 -2.84 -3.29 22.80
CA LEU A 249 -2.53 -3.22 21.38
C LEU A 249 -2.18 -1.78 20.96
N TYR A 250 -1.48 -1.69 19.84
CA TYR A 250 -1.10 -0.44 19.20
C TYR A 250 -1.19 -0.61 17.69
N LEU A 251 -1.50 0.48 16.96
CA LEU A 251 -1.14 0.57 15.56
C LEU A 251 0.31 1.02 15.49
N ARG A 252 1.21 0.15 15.03
CA ARG A 252 2.57 0.52 14.63
C ARG A 252 2.53 1.01 13.20
N TYR A 253 3.06 2.20 12.96
CA TYR A 253 3.19 2.71 11.60
C TYR A 253 4.59 3.21 11.28
N THR A 254 4.98 3.00 10.03
CA THR A 254 6.27 3.43 9.48
C THR A 254 6.01 4.42 8.36
N VAL A 255 6.63 5.60 8.48
CA VAL A 255 6.57 6.63 7.44
C VAL A 255 7.96 6.78 6.85
N LYS A 256 8.03 6.81 5.52
CA LYS A 256 9.22 7.24 4.78
C LYS A 256 8.92 8.54 4.06
N TRP A 257 9.84 9.50 4.14
CA TRP A 257 9.67 10.82 3.55
C TRP A 257 11.00 11.46 3.22
N MET A 258 10.99 12.54 2.45
CA MET A 258 12.14 13.41 2.23
C MET A 258 11.74 14.87 2.45
N ASP A 259 12.72 15.74 2.70
CA ASP A 259 12.46 17.17 2.75
C ASP A 259 12.00 17.65 1.36
N TRP A 260 11.06 18.59 1.31
CA TRP A 260 10.54 19.08 0.04
C TRP A 260 11.62 19.87 -0.71
N GLU A 261 11.75 19.58 -2.00
CA GLU A 261 12.62 20.30 -2.94
C GLU A 261 11.81 20.63 -4.21
N ASP A 262 12.14 21.75 -4.87
CA ASP A 262 11.45 22.19 -6.11
C ASP A 262 11.57 21.20 -7.28
N THR A 263 12.43 20.18 -7.15
CA THR A 263 12.61 19.10 -8.11
C THR A 263 11.57 17.99 -7.95
N ILE A 264 10.89 17.92 -6.80
CA ILE A 264 9.86 16.92 -6.49
C ILE A 264 8.55 17.33 -7.15
N LEU A 265 7.89 16.36 -7.77
CA LEU A 265 6.59 16.56 -8.41
C LEU A 265 5.47 16.11 -7.46
N PRO A 266 4.54 17.00 -7.07
CA PRO A 266 3.43 16.61 -6.22
C PRO A 266 2.51 15.62 -6.93
N VAL A 267 2.00 14.65 -6.18
CA VAL A 267 0.88 13.79 -6.60
C VAL A 267 -0.39 14.15 -5.84
N LYS A 268 -1.51 14.08 -6.54
CA LYS A 268 -2.86 14.16 -6.00
C LYS A 268 -3.36 12.76 -5.68
N ILE A 269 -4.05 12.65 -4.55
CA ILE A 269 -4.63 11.39 -4.07
C ILE A 269 -6.09 11.34 -4.48
N TYR A 270 -6.49 10.25 -5.13
CA TYR A 270 -7.89 9.95 -5.40
C TYR A 270 -8.25 8.61 -4.79
N ILE A 271 -9.35 8.59 -4.04
CA ILE A 271 -9.98 7.36 -3.55
C ILE A 271 -11.34 7.28 -4.26
N LEU A 272 -11.43 6.31 -5.15
CA LEU A 272 -12.63 6.02 -5.94
C LEU A 272 -13.45 4.95 -5.21
N ASP A 273 -14.77 4.98 -5.36
CA ASP A 273 -15.69 4.09 -4.66
C ASP A 273 -16.62 3.43 -5.67
N VAL A 274 -16.69 2.10 -5.71
CA VAL A 274 -17.55 1.36 -6.64
C VAL A 274 -19.05 1.56 -6.36
N THR A 275 -19.39 2.13 -5.20
CA THR A 275 -20.76 2.49 -4.85
C THR A 275 -21.15 3.89 -5.33
N ASP A 276 -20.21 4.66 -5.90
CA ASP A 276 -20.48 6.00 -6.42
C ASP A 276 -21.59 5.96 -7.49
N SER A 277 -22.63 6.75 -7.23
CA SER A 277 -23.83 6.86 -8.07
C SER A 277 -24.03 8.27 -8.64
N ARG A 278 -23.04 9.16 -8.50
CA ARG A 278 -23.12 10.53 -9.02
C ARG A 278 -23.09 10.57 -10.53
N LYS A 279 -23.70 11.63 -11.07
CA LYS A 279 -23.78 11.88 -12.52
C LYS A 279 -22.79 12.94 -13.00
N SER A 280 -22.21 13.72 -12.09
CA SER A 280 -21.18 14.70 -12.39
C SER A 280 -20.28 14.93 -11.17
N ALA A 281 -19.07 15.45 -11.41
CA ALA A 281 -18.13 15.81 -10.36
C ALA A 281 -18.64 16.94 -9.44
N ASP A 282 -19.52 17.82 -9.97
CA ASP A 282 -20.09 18.97 -9.26
C ASP A 282 -21.30 18.63 -8.38
N ASP A 283 -21.79 17.38 -8.41
CA ASP A 283 -22.88 16.94 -7.53
C ASP A 283 -22.34 16.75 -6.10
N SER A 284 -22.20 17.88 -5.42
CA SER A 284 -21.65 18.04 -4.06
C SER A 284 -22.55 17.48 -2.95
N THR A 285 -23.72 16.94 -3.31
CA THR A 285 -24.57 16.27 -2.34
C THR A 285 -24.03 14.86 -2.10
N SER A 286 -23.71 14.55 -0.85
CA SER A 286 -23.12 13.30 -0.33
C SER A 286 -24.00 12.05 -0.50
N LEU A 287 -24.79 11.97 -1.56
CA LEU A 287 -25.72 10.89 -1.87
C LEU A 287 -25.11 9.82 -2.78
N GLY A 288 -23.92 10.09 -3.34
CA GLY A 288 -23.23 9.21 -4.28
C GLY A 288 -22.55 8.00 -3.66
N CYS A 289 -21.55 8.24 -2.82
CA CYS A 289 -20.63 7.24 -2.29
C CYS A 289 -21.16 6.66 -0.98
N GLN A 290 -21.36 5.35 -0.94
CA GLN A 290 -21.86 4.60 0.21
C GLN A 290 -20.74 3.90 1.00
N VAL A 291 -19.50 3.87 0.49
CA VAL A 291 -18.31 3.20 1.04
C VAL A 291 -18.39 1.67 1.03
N GLU A 292 -19.52 1.12 1.44
CA GLU A 292 -19.77 -0.31 1.54
C GLU A 292 -21.03 -0.73 0.80
N TYR A 293 -21.11 -2.02 0.46
CA TYR A 293 -22.30 -2.63 -0.12
C TYR A 293 -22.45 -4.09 0.30
N GLU A 294 -23.62 -4.68 0.01
CA GLU A 294 -23.89 -6.09 0.24
C GLU A 294 -23.69 -6.89 -1.07
N VAL A 295 -23.10 -8.09 -0.95
CA VAL A 295 -23.02 -9.07 -2.04
C VAL A 295 -23.97 -10.21 -1.70
N GLU A 296 -24.98 -10.41 -2.55
CA GLU A 296 -25.95 -11.49 -2.36
C GLU A 296 -25.38 -12.85 -2.78
N SER A 297 -25.86 -13.92 -2.15
CA SER A 297 -25.45 -15.28 -2.52
C SER A 297 -26.03 -15.70 -3.87
N CYS A 298 -25.23 -16.35 -4.71
CA CYS A 298 -25.67 -16.96 -5.97
C CYS A 298 -26.63 -18.13 -5.71
N ASP A 299 -27.62 -18.30 -6.59
CA ASP A 299 -28.50 -19.48 -6.56
C ASP A 299 -27.74 -20.72 -7.06
N ALA A 300 -27.60 -21.75 -6.21
CA ALA A 300 -27.00 -23.04 -6.58
C ALA A 300 -27.73 -23.76 -7.73
N ASN A 301 -28.96 -23.33 -8.07
CA ASN A 301 -29.78 -23.89 -9.16
C ASN A 301 -29.67 -23.12 -10.48
N GLY A 302 -28.92 -22.00 -10.53
CA GLY A 302 -28.75 -21.17 -11.71
C GLY A 302 -27.55 -21.61 -12.54
N LEU A 303 -27.76 -22.52 -13.49
CA LEU A 303 -26.77 -22.98 -14.47
C LEU A 303 -26.44 -21.86 -15.50
N GLY A 304 -25.86 -20.76 -15.04
CA GLY A 304 -25.29 -19.70 -15.87
C GLY A 304 -23.77 -19.86 -15.95
N ASN A 305 -23.21 -19.82 -17.15
CA ASN A 305 -21.79 -20.11 -17.44
C ASN A 305 -20.74 -19.18 -16.77
N SER A 306 -21.14 -18.24 -15.92
CA SER A 306 -20.26 -17.46 -15.05
C SER A 306 -20.38 -18.03 -13.64
N GLY A 307 -19.30 -18.56 -13.07
CA GLY A 307 -19.27 -19.02 -11.67
C GLY A 307 -19.78 -17.95 -10.69
N CYS A 308 -20.01 -18.31 -9.42
CA CYS A 308 -20.55 -17.42 -8.38
C CYS A 308 -19.63 -16.21 -8.10
N VAL A 309 -19.75 -15.20 -8.96
CA VAL A 309 -19.02 -13.94 -8.95
C VAL A 309 -20.04 -12.82 -9.07
N ASP A 310 -20.12 -11.98 -8.03
CA ASP A 310 -20.84 -10.72 -8.09
C ASP A 310 -19.96 -9.66 -8.75
N THR A 311 -20.57 -8.79 -9.56
CA THR A 311 -19.88 -7.69 -10.25
C THR A 311 -20.60 -6.39 -9.98
N LYS A 312 -19.89 -5.44 -9.40
CA LYS A 312 -20.38 -4.08 -9.18
C LYS A 312 -19.56 -3.10 -10.00
N LYS A 313 -20.22 -2.07 -10.55
CA LYS A 313 -19.57 -1.08 -11.42
C LYS A 313 -19.97 0.33 -11.02
N ALA A 314 -19.02 1.27 -11.15
CA ALA A 314 -19.27 2.70 -11.05
C ALA A 314 -18.62 3.44 -12.21
N SER A 315 -19.29 4.48 -12.71
CA SER A 315 -18.75 5.43 -13.69
C SER A 315 -18.43 6.73 -12.97
N ILE A 316 -17.16 7.13 -12.98
CA ILE A 316 -16.65 8.21 -12.14
C ILE A 316 -15.99 9.28 -13.02
N VAL A 317 -16.56 10.48 -13.00
CA VAL A 317 -16.02 11.62 -13.76
C VAL A 317 -14.85 12.24 -12.99
N MET A 318 -13.68 12.26 -13.60
CA MET A 318 -12.46 12.76 -12.96
C MET A 318 -12.43 14.29 -12.98
N PRO A 319 -12.32 14.95 -11.81
CA PRO A 319 -12.37 16.42 -11.75
C PRO A 319 -11.11 17.06 -12.32
N GLN A 320 -9.98 16.34 -12.33
CA GLN A 320 -8.72 16.78 -12.91
C GLN A 320 -8.02 15.58 -13.57
N GLY A 321 -7.30 15.85 -14.65
CA GLY A 321 -6.49 14.86 -15.35
C GLY A 321 -5.03 14.84 -14.87
N GLY A 322 -4.25 13.90 -15.40
CA GLY A 322 -2.83 13.78 -15.10
C GLY A 322 -2.25 12.42 -15.50
N ALA A 323 -0.98 12.20 -15.18
CA ALA A 323 -0.33 10.90 -15.34
C ALA A 323 -0.61 10.03 -14.10
N VAL A 324 -1.01 8.77 -14.32
CA VAL A 324 -1.22 7.81 -13.24
C VAL A 324 0.13 7.25 -12.82
N ILE A 325 0.49 7.46 -11.55
CA ILE A 325 1.80 7.09 -10.97
C ILE A 325 1.70 5.77 -10.19
N TYR A 326 0.56 5.56 -9.55
CA TYR A 326 0.29 4.41 -8.69
C TYR A 326 -1.21 4.10 -8.70
N GLY A 327 -1.55 2.82 -8.58
CA GLY A 327 -2.92 2.37 -8.39
C GLY A 327 -2.99 1.10 -7.55
N VAL A 328 -3.97 1.01 -6.66
CA VAL A 328 -4.26 -0.19 -5.87
C VAL A 328 -5.71 -0.18 -5.41
N ALA A 329 -6.35 -1.35 -5.32
CA ALA A 329 -7.66 -1.48 -4.72
C ALA A 329 -7.58 -1.87 -3.25
N HIS A 330 -8.66 -1.61 -2.52
CA HIS A 330 -8.94 -2.09 -1.18
C HIS A 330 -10.22 -2.91 -1.25
N GLN A 331 -10.15 -4.17 -0.80
CA GLN A 331 -11.28 -5.10 -0.75
C GLN A 331 -11.25 -5.87 0.58
N HIS A 332 -12.43 -6.29 1.03
CA HIS A 332 -12.59 -7.20 2.16
C HIS A 332 -12.54 -8.67 1.72
N SER A 333 -12.43 -9.59 2.68
CA SER A 333 -12.49 -11.03 2.42
C SER A 333 -13.72 -11.39 1.57
N GLY A 334 -13.52 -12.23 0.55
CA GLY A 334 -14.50 -12.49 -0.50
C GLY A 334 -14.20 -11.74 -1.80
N GLY A 335 -13.40 -10.66 -1.75
CA GLY A 335 -12.94 -9.95 -2.94
C GLY A 335 -12.14 -10.86 -3.87
N LEU A 336 -12.35 -10.69 -5.17
CA LEU A 336 -11.68 -11.42 -6.26
C LEU A 336 -10.80 -10.51 -7.12
N GLY A 337 -10.81 -9.21 -6.86
CA GLY A 337 -10.09 -8.20 -7.60
C GLY A 337 -10.97 -7.02 -8.00
N SER A 338 -10.30 -5.96 -8.41
CA SER A 338 -10.91 -4.74 -8.91
C SER A 338 -10.12 -4.23 -10.11
N THR A 339 -10.78 -3.65 -11.09
CA THR A 339 -10.12 -3.06 -12.27
C THR A 339 -10.68 -1.69 -12.58
N LEU A 340 -9.77 -0.74 -12.77
CA LEU A 340 -10.04 0.61 -13.21
C LEU A 340 -9.72 0.74 -14.71
N TYR A 341 -10.70 1.24 -15.46
CA TYR A 341 -10.61 1.44 -16.90
C TYR A 341 -10.75 2.93 -17.25
N GLY A 342 -10.04 3.36 -18.29
CA GLY A 342 -10.26 4.64 -18.95
C GLY A 342 -11.53 4.64 -19.79
N GLU A 343 -11.94 5.82 -20.25
CA GLU A 343 -13.17 6.00 -21.03
C GLU A 343 -13.11 5.27 -22.39
N ASP A 344 -11.90 5.09 -22.93
CA ASP A 344 -11.63 4.33 -24.15
C ASP A 344 -11.59 2.80 -23.95
N GLY A 345 -11.82 2.33 -22.71
CA GLY A 345 -11.76 0.93 -22.32
C GLY A 345 -10.35 0.41 -22.04
N GLN A 346 -9.31 1.26 -22.07
CA GLN A 346 -7.96 0.85 -21.67
C GLN A 346 -7.93 0.48 -20.18
N VAL A 347 -7.20 -0.57 -19.82
CA VAL A 347 -6.96 -0.89 -18.40
C VAL A 347 -5.96 0.11 -17.84
N ILE A 348 -6.38 0.93 -16.89
CA ILE A 348 -5.51 1.82 -16.12
C ILE A 348 -4.76 1.00 -15.06
N CYS A 349 -5.50 0.19 -14.30
CA CYS A 349 -4.93 -0.69 -13.29
C CYS A 349 -5.89 -1.83 -12.93
N SER A 350 -5.37 -3.06 -12.89
CA SER A 350 -6.04 -4.21 -12.27
C SER A 350 -5.33 -4.56 -10.97
N SER A 351 -6.08 -4.58 -9.87
CA SER A 351 -5.59 -4.89 -8.54
C SER A 351 -6.23 -6.18 -8.03
N LEU A 352 -5.42 -7.18 -7.71
CA LEU A 352 -5.83 -8.52 -7.30
C LEU A 352 -5.48 -8.76 -5.83
N PRO A 353 -6.37 -9.40 -5.06
CA PRO A 353 -6.10 -9.75 -3.68
C PRO A 353 -5.05 -10.86 -3.55
N ILE A 354 -4.24 -10.73 -2.52
CA ILE A 354 -3.26 -11.72 -2.09
C ILE A 354 -3.81 -12.31 -0.79
N TYR A 355 -4.33 -13.52 -0.88
CA TYR A 355 -4.79 -14.27 0.29
C TYR A 355 -3.63 -14.96 1.00
N GLY A 356 -3.70 -15.03 2.33
CA GLY A 356 -2.78 -15.85 3.12
C GLY A 356 -3.09 -17.34 3.01
N GLU A 357 -2.13 -18.17 3.41
CA GLU A 357 -2.24 -19.65 3.36
C GLU A 357 -1.88 -20.34 4.70
N GLY A 358 -1.45 -19.57 5.69
CA GLY A 358 -0.96 -20.03 6.99
C GLY A 358 -1.65 -19.36 8.18
N LYS A 359 -0.93 -19.26 9.30
CA LYS A 359 -1.42 -18.63 10.55
C LYS A 359 -0.57 -17.46 11.01
N GLU A 360 0.63 -17.31 10.46
CA GLU A 360 1.55 -16.25 10.87
C GLU A 360 1.08 -14.87 10.38
N PRO A 361 1.44 -13.78 11.10
CA PRO A 361 1.14 -12.42 10.67
C PRO A 361 1.58 -12.13 9.23
N GLY A 362 0.64 -11.70 8.39
CA GLY A 362 0.88 -11.40 6.98
C GLY A 362 0.77 -12.61 6.04
N ASN A 363 0.33 -13.76 6.54
CA ASN A 363 0.05 -14.94 5.76
C ASN A 363 -1.18 -15.69 6.28
N GLU A 364 -2.16 -15.02 6.87
CA GLU A 364 -3.33 -15.65 7.49
C GLU A 364 -4.32 -16.20 6.45
N ALA A 365 -4.60 -17.50 6.52
CA ALA A 365 -5.53 -18.18 5.63
C ALA A 365 -6.95 -17.60 5.72
N GLY A 366 -7.54 -17.30 4.56
CA GLY A 366 -8.89 -16.71 4.47
C GLY A 366 -8.94 -15.19 4.64
N TYR A 367 -7.80 -14.53 4.81
CA TYR A 367 -7.68 -13.07 4.88
C TYR A 367 -6.93 -12.53 3.68
N ILE A 368 -7.34 -11.35 3.21
CA ILE A 368 -6.56 -10.56 2.27
C ILE A 368 -5.41 -9.92 3.04
N VAL A 369 -4.19 -10.39 2.78
CA VAL A 369 -2.95 -9.91 3.43
C VAL A 369 -2.16 -8.96 2.53
N GLY A 370 -2.64 -8.73 1.31
CA GLY A 370 -2.04 -7.88 0.30
C GLY A 370 -2.96 -7.61 -0.87
N MET A 371 -2.68 -6.56 -1.62
CA MET A 371 -3.28 -6.25 -2.91
C MET A 371 -2.15 -6.00 -3.92
N SER A 372 -2.33 -6.44 -5.17
CA SER A 372 -1.37 -6.14 -6.22
C SER A 372 -1.50 -4.68 -6.65
N SER A 373 -0.38 -3.95 -6.64
CA SER A 373 -0.35 -2.55 -7.06
C SER A 373 0.15 -2.38 -8.50
N CYS A 374 -0.33 -1.33 -9.16
CA CYS A 374 0.12 -0.91 -10.47
C CYS A 374 1.09 0.27 -10.35
N TYR A 375 2.15 0.21 -11.13
CA TYR A 375 3.12 1.30 -11.33
C TYR A 375 3.29 1.51 -12.84
N PRO A 376 2.40 2.29 -13.48
CA PRO A 376 2.52 2.57 -14.90
C PRO A 376 3.86 3.21 -15.22
N GLN A 377 4.37 2.94 -16.42
CA GLN A 377 5.55 3.66 -16.90
C GLN A 377 5.22 5.16 -17.00
N PRO A 378 6.14 6.06 -16.57
CA PRO A 378 5.89 7.49 -16.62
C PRO A 378 5.42 7.95 -18.01
N GLY A 379 4.24 8.57 -18.07
CA GLY A 379 3.65 9.12 -19.28
C GLY A 379 2.87 8.14 -20.17
N THR A 380 2.78 6.85 -19.83
CA THR A 380 2.03 5.87 -20.66
C THR A 380 0.55 5.80 -20.32
N VAL A 381 0.19 5.94 -19.05
CA VAL A 381 -1.21 5.95 -18.60
C VAL A 381 -1.56 7.35 -18.12
N ARG A 382 -2.58 7.94 -18.76
CA ARG A 382 -3.02 9.30 -18.50
C ARG A 382 -4.54 9.34 -18.40
N ILE A 383 -5.00 10.18 -17.48
CA ILE A 383 -6.40 10.54 -17.31
C ILE A 383 -6.55 11.96 -17.84
N VAL A 384 -7.59 12.19 -18.64
CA VAL A 384 -7.97 13.52 -19.11
C VAL A 384 -8.92 14.17 -18.10
N GLU A 385 -8.85 15.49 -17.96
CA GLU A 385 -9.81 16.23 -17.14
C GLU A 385 -11.23 16.04 -17.68
N GLY A 386 -12.16 15.67 -16.79
CA GLY A 386 -13.54 15.33 -17.16
C GLY A 386 -13.71 13.94 -17.77
N GLU A 387 -12.67 13.13 -17.87
CA GLU A 387 -12.77 11.74 -18.35
C GLU A 387 -13.63 10.90 -17.40
N THR A 388 -14.49 10.05 -17.97
CA THR A 388 -15.29 9.10 -17.19
C THR A 388 -14.55 7.78 -17.05
N LEU A 389 -14.04 7.49 -15.86
CA LEU A 389 -13.44 6.20 -15.55
C LEU A 389 -14.51 5.16 -15.20
N LEU A 390 -14.27 3.91 -15.55
CA LEU A 390 -15.10 2.77 -15.15
C LEU A 390 -14.35 1.95 -14.09
N LEU A 391 -14.91 1.86 -12.89
CA LEU A 391 -14.42 1.01 -11.82
C LEU A 391 -15.29 -0.25 -11.77
N GLU A 392 -14.67 -1.43 -11.87
CA GLU A 392 -15.33 -2.73 -11.72
C GLU A 392 -14.76 -3.49 -10.54
N SER A 393 -15.64 -3.91 -9.62
CA SER A 393 -15.36 -4.77 -8.47
C SER A 393 -15.89 -6.17 -8.72
N TYR A 394 -15.12 -7.18 -8.33
CA TYR A 394 -15.52 -8.58 -8.37
C TYR A 394 -15.45 -9.20 -6.98
N TYR A 395 -16.51 -9.87 -6.56
CA TYR A 395 -16.59 -10.60 -5.29
C TYR A 395 -17.08 -12.02 -5.50
N ASN A 396 -16.60 -12.94 -4.67
CA ASN A 396 -17.13 -14.29 -4.60
C ASN A 396 -18.53 -14.23 -3.99
N SER A 397 -19.53 -14.70 -4.72
CA SER A 397 -20.93 -14.73 -4.28
C SER A 397 -21.41 -16.13 -3.92
N THR A 398 -20.53 -17.09 -3.67
CA THR A 398 -20.93 -18.44 -3.17
C THR A 398 -21.67 -18.38 -1.84
N GLN A 399 -21.50 -17.31 -1.09
CA GLN A 399 -22.23 -16.97 0.12
C GLN A 399 -22.52 -15.46 0.13
N LYS A 400 -23.44 -15.04 0.99
CA LYS A 400 -23.70 -13.61 1.20
C LYS A 400 -22.52 -12.97 1.93
N HIS A 401 -22.18 -11.73 1.55
CA HIS A 401 -21.26 -10.87 2.28
C HIS A 401 -21.95 -9.54 2.63
N THR A 402 -21.71 -9.03 3.84
CA THR A 402 -22.21 -7.70 4.27
C THR A 402 -21.07 -6.71 4.47
N GLY A 403 -21.32 -5.42 4.24
CA GLY A 403 -20.34 -4.37 4.52
C GLY A 403 -19.02 -4.53 3.75
N VAL A 404 -19.06 -5.09 2.54
CA VAL A 404 -17.85 -5.21 1.71
C VAL A 404 -17.53 -3.88 1.04
N MET A 405 -16.25 -3.62 0.80
CA MET A 405 -15.79 -2.40 0.15
C MET A 405 -15.10 -2.72 -1.19
N ASP A 406 -15.16 -1.78 -2.12
CA ASP A 406 -14.20 -1.73 -3.21
C ASP A 406 -13.83 -0.26 -3.43
N LEU A 407 -12.71 0.10 -2.80
CA LEU A 407 -12.14 1.44 -2.95
C LEU A 407 -10.91 1.33 -3.84
N PHE A 408 -10.71 2.29 -4.74
CA PHE A 408 -9.55 2.31 -5.63
C PHE A 408 -8.72 3.55 -5.38
N TYR A 409 -7.53 3.35 -4.83
CA TYR A 409 -6.57 4.41 -4.53
C TYR A 409 -5.65 4.62 -5.73
N ILE A 410 -5.61 5.84 -6.28
CA ILE A 410 -4.65 6.22 -7.32
C ILE A 410 -3.89 7.50 -6.95
N LEU A 411 -2.63 7.54 -7.38
CA LEU A 411 -1.81 8.75 -7.35
C LEU A 411 -1.73 9.31 -8.76
N VAL A 412 -2.11 10.58 -8.92
CA VAL A 412 -2.12 11.27 -10.20
C VAL A 412 -1.23 12.50 -10.10
N ALA A 413 -0.25 12.61 -10.99
CA ALA A 413 0.60 13.80 -11.09
C ALA A 413 0.19 14.65 -12.28
N ASP A 414 0.31 15.97 -12.15
CA ASP A 414 0.25 16.85 -13.31
C ASP A 414 1.38 16.49 -14.29
N SER A 415 1.17 16.71 -15.59
CA SER A 415 2.15 16.28 -16.60
C SER A 415 3.47 17.04 -16.41
N PRO A 416 4.60 16.33 -16.21
CA PRO A 416 5.89 16.99 -16.15
C PRO A 416 6.23 17.64 -17.49
N PRO A 417 7.03 18.72 -17.51
CA PRO A 417 7.50 19.31 -18.77
C PRO A 417 8.26 18.25 -19.60
N LYS A 418 8.07 18.26 -20.94
CA LYS A 418 8.61 17.25 -21.88
C LYS A 418 10.07 16.82 -21.66
N PRO A 419 11.03 17.72 -21.33
CA PRO A 419 12.42 17.33 -21.08
C PRO A 419 12.57 16.38 -19.88
N MET A 420 11.77 16.61 -18.84
CA MET A 420 11.77 15.80 -17.61
C MET A 420 11.14 14.44 -17.88
N LEU A 421 10.06 14.38 -18.65
CA LEU A 421 9.43 13.11 -19.04
C LEU A 421 10.40 12.18 -19.80
N SER A 422 11.20 12.72 -20.74
CA SER A 422 12.21 11.95 -21.47
C SER A 422 13.30 11.39 -20.55
N LEU A 423 13.72 12.17 -19.54
CA LEU A 423 14.70 11.73 -18.56
C LEU A 423 14.12 10.60 -17.68
N LEU A 424 12.87 10.75 -17.24
CA LEU A 424 12.18 9.75 -16.41
C LEU A 424 12.00 8.42 -17.11
N THR A 425 11.61 8.44 -18.39
CA THR A 425 11.53 7.22 -19.20
C THR A 425 12.89 6.53 -19.33
N SER A 426 13.96 7.29 -19.58
CA SER A 426 15.31 6.72 -19.72
C SER A 426 15.84 6.15 -18.40
N VAL A 427 15.61 6.82 -17.27
CA VAL A 427 16.03 6.33 -15.94
C VAL A 427 15.25 5.07 -15.54
N HIS A 428 13.94 5.01 -15.81
CA HIS A 428 13.14 3.82 -15.53
C HIS A 428 13.63 2.58 -16.30
N GLU A 429 14.00 2.73 -17.58
CA GLU A 429 14.60 1.64 -18.36
C GLU A 429 15.97 1.19 -17.84
N LEU A 430 16.73 2.08 -17.19
CA LEU A 430 18.02 1.79 -16.56
C LEU A 430 17.89 1.08 -15.21
N ILE A 431 16.85 1.41 -14.42
CA ILE A 431 16.65 0.88 -13.06
C ILE A 431 15.96 -0.49 -13.08
N MET A 432 15.10 -0.77 -14.06
CA MET A 432 14.49 -2.10 -14.20
C MET A 432 15.51 -3.09 -14.77
N PRO A 433 16.05 -4.04 -13.99
CA PRO A 433 17.00 -4.99 -14.54
C PRO A 433 16.26 -5.82 -15.60
N SER A 434 16.72 -5.68 -16.84
CA SER A 434 16.32 -6.55 -17.94
C SER A 434 16.26 -8.00 -17.44
N LYS A 435 15.16 -8.71 -17.73
CA LYS A 435 14.97 -10.15 -17.40
C LYS A 435 16.12 -11.03 -17.93
N TYR A 436 16.95 -10.48 -18.82
CA TYR A 436 18.11 -11.14 -19.44
C TYR A 436 19.44 -10.85 -18.73
N LEU A 437 19.51 -9.92 -17.77
CA LEU A 437 20.75 -9.55 -17.08
C LEU A 437 21.15 -10.60 -16.03
N TRP A 438 20.17 -11.17 -15.31
CA TRP A 438 20.42 -12.21 -14.29
C TRP A 438 20.99 -13.51 -14.87
N PRO A 439 20.46 -14.06 -15.98
CA PRO A 439 21.07 -15.21 -16.66
C PRO A 439 22.52 -14.96 -17.08
N LEU A 440 22.86 -13.77 -17.57
CA LEU A 440 24.22 -13.42 -17.98
C LEU A 440 25.18 -13.33 -16.79
N VAL A 441 24.73 -12.79 -15.66
CA VAL A 441 25.50 -12.77 -14.41
C VAL A 441 25.73 -14.20 -13.90
N PHE A 442 24.72 -15.07 -13.91
CA PHE A 442 24.88 -16.48 -13.52
C PHE A 442 25.82 -17.25 -14.45
N ILE A 443 25.76 -16.99 -15.77
CA ILE A 443 26.71 -17.57 -16.73
C ILE A 443 28.13 -17.08 -16.45
N GLY A 444 28.32 -15.78 -16.18
CA GLY A 444 29.61 -15.21 -15.83
C GLY A 444 30.22 -15.82 -14.56
N VAL A 445 29.41 -15.97 -13.50
CA VAL A 445 29.82 -16.61 -12.24
C VAL A 445 30.15 -18.08 -12.45
N ALA A 446 29.34 -18.82 -13.22
CA ALA A 446 29.59 -20.23 -13.50
C ALA A 446 30.90 -20.44 -14.27
N VAL A 447 31.18 -19.61 -15.29
CA VAL A 447 32.44 -19.66 -16.04
C VAL A 447 33.64 -19.34 -15.13
N ALA A 448 33.53 -18.34 -14.26
CA ALA A 448 34.59 -17.99 -13.32
C ALA A 448 34.90 -19.13 -12.32
N VAL A 449 33.87 -19.81 -11.81
CA VAL A 449 34.03 -20.97 -10.93
C VAL A 449 34.68 -22.14 -11.67
N ILE A 450 34.25 -22.44 -12.90
CA ILE A 450 34.84 -23.52 -13.71
C ILE A 450 36.33 -23.23 -13.99
N LEU A 451 36.67 -22.00 -14.36
CA LEU A 451 38.06 -21.61 -14.60
C LEU A 451 38.89 -21.63 -13.32
N GLY A 452 38.33 -21.19 -12.18
CA GLY A 452 39.00 -21.25 -10.87
C GLY A 452 39.25 -22.67 -10.39
N VAL A 453 38.27 -23.57 -10.53
CA VAL A 453 38.42 -25.00 -10.21
C VAL A 453 39.41 -25.67 -11.17
N GLY A 454 39.37 -25.35 -12.46
CA GLY A 454 40.33 -25.84 -13.45
C GLY A 454 41.77 -25.40 -13.16
N TYR A 455 41.96 -24.15 -12.73
CA TYR A 455 43.27 -23.63 -12.31
C TYR A 455 43.78 -24.32 -11.04
N LEU A 456 42.93 -24.50 -10.03
CA LEU A 456 43.29 -25.21 -8.79
C LEU A 456 43.60 -26.70 -9.02
N GLN A 457 42.86 -27.37 -9.90
CA GLN A 457 43.12 -28.76 -10.27
C GLN A 457 44.40 -28.90 -11.09
N ARG A 458 44.74 -27.91 -11.93
CA ARG A 458 46.00 -27.89 -12.68
C ARG A 458 47.21 -27.68 -11.77
N ASN A 459 47.14 -26.76 -10.80
CA ASN A 459 48.20 -26.57 -9.80
C ASN A 459 48.44 -27.83 -8.96
N LYS A 460 47.37 -28.53 -8.54
CA LYS A 460 47.50 -29.82 -7.83
C LYS A 460 48.16 -30.93 -8.65
N ARG A 461 48.17 -30.82 -9.99
CA ARG A 461 48.78 -31.80 -10.89
C ARG A 461 50.27 -31.51 -11.16
N GLU A 462 50.72 -30.28 -10.96
CA GLU A 462 52.13 -29.89 -11.10
C GLU A 462 52.95 -30.21 -9.83
N ASP A 463 52.33 -30.30 -8.66
CA ASP A 463 52.98 -30.72 -7.39
C ASP A 463 53.15 -32.26 -7.25
N GLY A 464 52.82 -33.04 -8.29
CA GLY A 464 52.75 -34.50 -8.26
C GLY A 464 53.97 -35.27 -8.76
N TYR A 465 55.12 -34.63 -9.01
CA TYR A 465 56.37 -35.31 -9.38
C TYR A 465 57.42 -35.21 -8.28
N HIS A 466 57.32 -36.11 -7.30
CA HIS A 466 58.47 -36.47 -6.45
C HIS A 466 59.08 -37.78 -6.95
N LEU A 467 60.37 -37.72 -7.28
CA LEU A 467 61.24 -38.88 -7.56
C LEU A 467 61.19 -39.88 -6.40
N ILE A 468 61.09 -41.16 -6.74
CA ILE A 468 61.51 -42.28 -5.87
C ILE A 468 62.88 -42.73 -6.39
N ASP A 469 63.93 -42.44 -5.64
CA ASP A 469 65.22 -43.15 -5.69
C ASP A 469 65.29 -44.05 -4.43
N ILE A 470 65.27 -45.37 -4.66
CA ILE A 470 66.19 -46.43 -4.19
C ILE A 470 65.79 -47.72 -4.93
#